data_AF-A0A959F6M2-F1
#
_entry.id   AF-A0A959F6M2-F1
#
_cell.length_a   1.000
_cell.length_b   1.000
_cell.length_c   1.000
_cell.angle_alpha   90.00
_cell.angle_beta   90.00
_cell.angle_gamma   90.00
#
_symmetry.space_group_name_H-M   'P 1'
#
loop_
_entity.id
_entity.type
_entity.pdbx_description
1 polymer ?
#
loop_
_entity_poly.entity_id
_entity_poly.type
_entity_poly.pdbx_seq_one_letter_code
_entity_poly.pdbx_strand_id
1 'polypeptide(L)'
;MKKLFLYLLPLAGLLSCDPPMEDSIETPITVWFKGNTHAHTVVCGHADTSPDSVALWYLEQGYNFLILSEHNHFIDPETVHLPENRRSDFILIPGEEVTGRLAIHTTGMNVHGYVEAQPERAEGLPKETKTEMMQHHTDSILQAGGLPILNHPNFVSGAQASDILPVERLHMFELYNGHPDVHNWGNDQHAAVEVKWDSLLTAGKLILGISSDDAHQFQTWTETTSNPGRGWVMVDSDGDLSADAITQALAKGHFYATNGVMLSAVTPEADVYHLTVDSAATINALQSPYVTGKQETTGEEGFSITFIGENGRVLQTSSRLLGEYRLNGTEKGYVRAKVRYTRKRDDGGYESFFAWTQPLFLDERAHLLEGNEIWEAHAHTH
;
A
#
# COMPACT_ATOMS: atom_id res chain seq x y z
N MET A 1 17.63 29.57 -87.13
CA MET A 1 18.48 29.10 -86.01
C MET A 1 18.49 30.20 -84.95
N LYS A 2 17.66 30.09 -83.91
CA LYS A 2 17.54 31.08 -82.82
C LYS A 2 18.36 30.58 -81.63
N LYS A 3 19.26 31.42 -81.10
CA LYS A 3 20.13 31.13 -79.95
C LYS A 3 19.33 31.28 -78.65
N LEU A 4 19.40 30.27 -77.79
CA LEU A 4 18.75 30.21 -76.47
C LEU A 4 19.75 30.71 -75.40
N PHE A 5 19.35 31.71 -74.62
CA PHE A 5 20.08 32.19 -73.44
C PHE A 5 19.62 31.39 -72.21
N LEU A 6 20.54 30.75 -71.50
CA LEU A 6 20.28 30.06 -70.24
C LEU A 6 20.71 30.98 -69.08
N TYR A 7 19.77 31.35 -68.20
CA TYR A 7 20.05 32.08 -66.96
C TYR A 7 20.36 31.09 -65.84
N LEU A 8 21.50 31.27 -65.16
CA LEU A 8 21.87 30.59 -63.92
C LEU A 8 21.31 31.37 -62.71
N LEU A 9 20.53 30.70 -61.87
CA LEU A 9 20.14 31.17 -60.53
C LEU A 9 21.11 30.61 -59.48
N PRO A 10 21.53 31.39 -58.46
CA PRO A 10 22.38 30.88 -57.39
C PRO A 10 21.53 30.14 -56.34
N LEU A 11 22.01 28.97 -55.94
CA LEU A 11 21.43 28.15 -54.87
C LEU A 11 21.91 28.70 -53.52
N ALA A 12 21.01 29.26 -52.71
CA ALA A 12 21.31 29.67 -51.34
C ALA A 12 21.35 28.44 -50.43
N GLY A 13 22.49 28.22 -49.76
CA GLY A 13 22.65 27.15 -48.77
C GLY A 13 21.88 27.47 -47.49
N LEU A 14 20.90 26.64 -47.16
CA LEU A 14 20.24 26.62 -45.85
C LEU A 14 21.13 25.81 -44.89
N LEU A 15 21.74 26.49 -43.93
CA LEU A 15 22.32 25.84 -42.74
C LEU A 15 21.15 25.41 -41.85
N SER A 16 20.89 24.11 -41.77
CA SER A 16 20.02 23.51 -40.75
C SER A 16 20.76 23.60 -39.42
N CYS A 17 20.24 24.39 -38.48
CA CYS A 17 20.55 24.20 -37.07
C CYS A 17 19.68 23.03 -36.61
N ASP A 18 20.27 21.85 -36.49
CA ASP A 18 19.61 20.74 -35.81
C ASP A 18 19.50 21.09 -34.31
N PRO A 19 18.31 20.98 -33.69
CA PRO A 19 18.18 21.15 -32.25
C PRO A 19 18.99 20.06 -31.54
N PRO A 20 19.52 20.32 -30.32
CA PRO A 20 20.22 19.30 -29.56
C PRO A 20 19.27 18.12 -29.32
N MET A 21 19.73 16.90 -29.66
CA MET A 21 19.05 15.67 -29.27
C MET A 21 18.92 15.68 -27.74
N GLU A 22 17.69 15.79 -27.29
CA GLU A 22 17.30 15.48 -25.93
C GLU A 22 17.48 13.96 -25.80
N ASP A 23 18.51 13.53 -25.06
CA ASP A 23 18.66 12.12 -24.67
C ASP A 23 17.40 11.75 -23.89
N SER A 24 16.45 11.10 -24.55
CA SER A 24 15.29 10.51 -23.91
C SER A 24 15.82 9.35 -23.07
N ILE A 25 16.00 9.59 -21.77
CA ILE A 25 16.14 8.52 -20.80
C ILE A 25 14.85 7.69 -20.93
N GLU A 26 14.93 6.51 -21.55
CA GLU A 26 13.88 5.51 -21.48
C GLU A 26 13.81 5.07 -20.01
N THR A 27 13.01 5.78 -19.21
CA THR A 27 12.61 5.28 -17.89
C THR A 27 11.84 3.99 -18.13
N PRO A 28 12.28 2.84 -17.60
CA PRO A 28 11.54 1.60 -17.74
C PRO A 28 10.11 1.81 -17.24
N ILE A 29 9.13 1.36 -18.03
CA ILE A 29 7.73 1.47 -17.67
C ILE A 29 7.49 0.51 -16.50
N THR A 30 7.35 1.05 -15.28
CA THR A 30 6.95 0.28 -14.11
C THR A 30 5.53 -0.27 -14.33
N VAL A 31 5.35 -1.58 -14.17
CA VAL A 31 4.04 -2.24 -14.25
C VAL A 31 3.51 -2.39 -12.84
N TRP A 32 2.55 -1.54 -12.47
CA TRP A 32 1.90 -1.60 -11.16
C TRP A 32 0.74 -2.58 -11.16
N PHE A 33 0.77 -3.55 -10.23
CA PHE A 33 -0.36 -4.39 -9.91
C PHE A 33 -1.16 -3.82 -8.74
N LYS A 34 -2.43 -3.51 -9.00
CA LYS A 34 -3.36 -3.01 -7.98
C LYS A 34 -3.85 -4.18 -7.11
N GLY A 35 -3.83 -4.08 -5.79
CA GLY A 35 -4.34 -5.17 -4.96
C GLY A 35 -4.89 -4.76 -3.61
N ASN A 36 -5.81 -5.56 -3.10
CA ASN A 36 -6.36 -5.41 -1.76
C ASN A 36 -5.95 -6.62 -0.90
N THR A 37 -5.49 -6.33 0.31
CA THR A 37 -4.94 -7.34 1.23
C THR A 37 -5.90 -7.72 2.35
N HIS A 38 -7.07 -7.09 2.43
CA HIS A 38 -8.01 -7.29 3.54
C HIS A 38 -9.44 -7.09 3.07
N ALA A 39 -10.21 -8.17 2.98
CA ALA A 39 -11.63 -8.16 2.68
C ALA A 39 -12.31 -9.42 3.22
N HIS A 40 -13.61 -9.30 3.51
CA HIS A 40 -14.42 -10.33 4.15
C HIS A 40 -15.62 -10.72 3.29
N THR A 41 -16.10 -11.94 3.52
CA THR A 41 -17.27 -12.51 2.86
C THR A 41 -18.24 -13.02 3.92
N VAL A 42 -19.41 -13.52 3.51
CA VAL A 42 -20.39 -14.14 4.43
C VAL A 42 -19.79 -15.23 5.34
N VAL A 43 -18.61 -15.77 5.02
CA VAL A 43 -17.92 -16.78 5.84
C VAL A 43 -17.52 -16.22 7.21
N CYS A 44 -17.15 -14.94 7.33
CA CYS A 44 -16.87 -14.30 8.62
C CYS A 44 -18.11 -14.16 9.52
N GLY A 45 -19.32 -14.39 8.97
CA GLY A 45 -20.59 -14.39 9.69
C GLY A 45 -21.25 -13.02 9.88
N HIS A 46 -20.60 -11.93 9.45
CA HIS A 46 -21.16 -10.57 9.55
C HIS A 46 -20.94 -9.66 8.32
N ALA A 47 -20.27 -10.16 7.28
CA ALA A 47 -20.31 -9.56 5.93
C ALA A 47 -21.50 -10.10 5.11
N ASP A 48 -21.79 -9.46 3.97
CA ASP A 48 -23.07 -9.65 3.25
C ASP A 48 -22.97 -10.45 1.94
N THR A 49 -21.76 -10.76 1.44
CA THR A 49 -21.58 -11.27 0.07
C THR A 49 -20.65 -12.48 0.00
N SER A 50 -20.91 -13.40 -0.94
CA SER A 50 -20.17 -14.67 -1.07
C SER A 50 -18.73 -14.47 -1.56
N PRO A 51 -17.82 -15.42 -1.28
CA PRO A 51 -16.45 -15.40 -1.82
C PRO A 51 -16.38 -15.15 -3.33
N ASP A 52 -17.18 -15.87 -4.10
CA ASP A 52 -17.24 -15.73 -5.57
C ASP A 52 -17.60 -14.30 -6.00
N SER A 53 -18.59 -13.70 -5.34
CA SER A 53 -19.09 -12.36 -5.70
C SER A 53 -18.15 -11.25 -5.23
N VAL A 54 -17.52 -11.40 -4.06
CA VAL A 54 -16.48 -10.48 -3.59
C VAL A 54 -15.29 -10.51 -4.54
N ALA A 55 -14.76 -11.70 -4.87
CA ALA A 55 -13.65 -11.85 -5.80
C ALA A 55 -13.99 -11.29 -7.19
N LEU A 56 -15.20 -11.55 -7.69
CA LEU A 56 -15.68 -10.98 -8.95
C LEU A 56 -15.72 -9.45 -8.92
N TRP A 57 -16.13 -8.86 -7.80
CA TRP A 57 -16.17 -7.40 -7.66
C TRP A 57 -14.78 -6.78 -7.86
N TYR A 58 -13.77 -7.26 -7.13
CA TYR A 58 -12.40 -6.75 -7.27
C TYR A 58 -11.86 -7.01 -8.68
N LEU A 59 -12.22 -8.15 -9.27
CA LEU A 59 -11.92 -8.45 -10.66
C LEU A 59 -12.49 -7.35 -11.58
N GLU A 60 -13.77 -7.04 -11.48
CA GLU A 60 -14.43 -6.04 -12.34
C GLU A 60 -13.95 -4.61 -12.07
N GLN A 61 -13.46 -4.31 -10.86
CA GLN A 61 -12.87 -3.02 -10.49
C GLN A 61 -11.37 -2.89 -10.78
N GLY A 62 -10.82 -3.81 -11.59
CA GLY A 62 -9.45 -3.70 -12.14
C GLY A 62 -8.32 -3.99 -11.14
N TYR A 63 -8.58 -4.70 -10.03
CA TYR A 63 -7.54 -5.14 -9.09
C TYR A 63 -6.79 -6.36 -9.61
N ASN A 64 -5.48 -6.37 -9.71
CA ASN A 64 -4.73 -7.55 -10.15
C ASN A 64 -4.65 -8.68 -9.10
N PHE A 65 -4.84 -8.38 -7.82
CA PHE A 65 -4.94 -9.41 -6.80
C PHE A 65 -5.86 -9.06 -5.65
N LEU A 66 -6.32 -10.08 -4.95
CA LEU A 66 -7.13 -9.99 -3.74
C LEU A 66 -6.71 -11.06 -2.74
N ILE A 67 -6.68 -10.71 -1.46
CA ILE A 67 -6.69 -11.65 -0.35
C ILE A 67 -8.09 -11.68 0.25
N LEU A 68 -8.73 -12.85 0.27
CA LEU A 68 -9.94 -13.08 1.07
C LEU A 68 -9.47 -13.49 2.47
N SER A 69 -9.61 -12.58 3.43
CA SER A 69 -8.98 -12.69 4.74
C SER A 69 -10.05 -12.87 5.82
N GLU A 70 -10.80 -13.96 5.78
CA GLU A 70 -11.89 -14.19 6.73
C GLU A 70 -11.37 -14.30 8.16
N HIS A 71 -12.18 -13.88 9.14
CA HIS A 71 -11.88 -14.09 10.54
C HIS A 71 -11.76 -15.57 10.89
N ASN A 72 -10.55 -16.02 11.21
CA ASN A 72 -10.26 -17.37 11.71
C ASN A 72 -10.80 -18.50 10.80
N HIS A 73 -10.88 -18.26 9.48
CA HIS A 73 -11.29 -19.24 8.49
C HIS A 73 -10.42 -19.11 7.24
N PHE A 74 -9.89 -20.23 6.78
CA PHE A 74 -9.15 -20.28 5.52
C PHE A 74 -10.10 -20.60 4.37
N ILE A 75 -10.15 -19.72 3.36
CA ILE A 75 -10.77 -20.02 2.07
C ILE A 75 -9.66 -20.46 1.12
N ASP A 76 -9.74 -21.70 0.65
CA ASP A 76 -8.87 -22.17 -0.43
C ASP A 76 -9.20 -21.40 -1.72
N PRO A 77 -8.28 -20.61 -2.29
CA PRO A 77 -8.51 -19.85 -3.51
C PRO A 77 -9.00 -20.68 -4.70
N GLU A 78 -8.66 -21.98 -4.76
CA GLU A 78 -9.11 -22.88 -5.84
C GLU A 78 -10.62 -23.17 -5.78
N THR A 79 -11.26 -22.94 -4.63
CA THR A 79 -12.70 -23.15 -4.42
C THR A 79 -13.57 -21.96 -4.83
N VAL A 80 -12.96 -20.82 -5.15
CA VAL A 80 -13.67 -19.60 -5.55
C VAL A 80 -13.97 -19.63 -7.05
N HIS A 81 -15.24 -19.57 -7.41
CA HIS A 81 -15.70 -19.71 -8.79
C HIS A 81 -15.80 -18.36 -9.48
N LEU A 82 -14.88 -18.08 -10.40
CA LEU A 82 -14.92 -16.90 -11.27
C LEU A 82 -15.34 -17.27 -12.70
N PRO A 83 -15.92 -16.34 -13.48
CA PRO A 83 -16.29 -16.58 -14.88
C PRO A 83 -15.12 -17.09 -15.73
N GLU A 84 -15.40 -18.00 -16.69
CA GLU A 84 -14.38 -18.57 -17.58
C GLU A 84 -13.74 -17.50 -18.49
N ASN A 85 -14.53 -16.55 -19.01
CA ASN A 85 -14.08 -15.48 -19.91
C ASN A 85 -13.60 -14.22 -19.17
N ARG A 86 -13.07 -14.38 -17.95
CA ARG A 86 -12.54 -13.26 -17.16
C ARG A 86 -11.17 -12.80 -17.68
N ARG A 87 -10.74 -11.62 -17.26
CA ARG A 87 -9.36 -11.17 -17.48
C ARG A 87 -8.35 -12.10 -16.80
N SER A 88 -7.23 -12.36 -17.46
CA SER A 88 -6.20 -13.30 -17.00
C SER A 88 -5.22 -12.69 -16.00
N ASP A 89 -5.28 -11.37 -15.78
CA ASP A 89 -4.40 -10.61 -14.89
C ASP A 89 -5.03 -10.40 -13.50
N PHE A 90 -5.73 -11.42 -12.99
CA PHE A 90 -6.31 -11.44 -11.65
C PHE A 90 -5.99 -12.75 -10.93
N ILE A 91 -5.43 -12.64 -9.73
CA ILE A 91 -5.15 -13.79 -8.85
C ILE A 91 -5.78 -13.61 -7.48
N LEU A 92 -6.10 -14.71 -6.83
CA LEU A 92 -6.38 -14.76 -5.40
C LEU A 92 -5.12 -15.24 -4.69
N ILE A 93 -4.65 -14.46 -3.73
CA ILE A 93 -3.54 -14.85 -2.87
C ILE A 93 -4.14 -15.51 -1.62
N PRO A 94 -3.71 -16.72 -1.23
CA PRO A 94 -4.20 -17.38 -0.02
C PRO A 94 -4.05 -16.48 1.19
N GLY A 95 -5.06 -16.42 2.06
CA GLY A 95 -4.94 -15.65 3.29
C GLY A 95 -6.08 -15.88 4.27
N GLU A 96 -5.88 -15.30 5.44
CA GLU A 96 -6.79 -15.37 6.59
C GLU A 96 -6.57 -14.12 7.45
N GLU A 97 -7.62 -13.55 8.01
CA GLU A 97 -7.46 -12.60 9.12
C GLU A 97 -7.46 -13.39 10.43
N VAL A 98 -6.29 -13.48 11.04
CA VAL A 98 -6.11 -14.07 12.36
C VAL A 98 -6.67 -13.11 13.40
N THR A 99 -7.81 -13.47 13.99
CA THR A 99 -8.59 -12.65 14.91
C THR A 99 -8.42 -13.16 16.34
N GLY A 100 -7.63 -12.44 17.12
CA GLY A 100 -7.28 -12.79 18.50
C GLY A 100 -8.05 -11.99 19.56
N ARG A 101 -7.75 -12.28 20.82
CA ARG A 101 -8.21 -11.47 21.97
C ARG A 101 -7.68 -10.03 21.87
N LEU A 102 -8.22 -9.16 22.74
CA LEU A 102 -7.80 -7.76 22.87
C LEU A 102 -8.01 -6.90 21.60
N ALA A 103 -8.82 -7.39 20.65
CA ALA A 103 -9.06 -6.79 19.35
C ALA A 103 -7.76 -6.58 18.55
N ILE A 104 -6.86 -7.56 18.62
CA ILE A 104 -5.70 -7.65 17.74
C ILE A 104 -6.07 -8.57 16.59
N HIS A 105 -5.94 -8.07 15.38
CA HIS A 105 -6.10 -8.87 14.17
C HIS A 105 -4.85 -8.77 13.29
N THR A 106 -4.56 -9.83 12.54
CA THR A 106 -3.38 -9.87 11.67
C THR A 106 -3.69 -10.70 10.44
N THR A 107 -3.61 -10.09 9.25
CA THR A 107 -3.73 -10.85 8.01
C THR A 107 -2.48 -11.69 7.81
N GLY A 108 -2.66 -13.00 7.66
CA GLY A 108 -1.65 -13.90 7.15
C GLY A 108 -1.73 -13.95 5.63
N MET A 109 -0.80 -13.29 4.94
CA MET A 109 -0.74 -13.30 3.48
C MET A 109 0.07 -14.50 2.96
N ASN A 110 -0.42 -15.15 1.92
CA ASN A 110 0.19 -16.28 1.23
C ASN A 110 0.47 -17.49 2.16
N VAL A 111 -0.45 -17.75 3.09
CA VAL A 111 -0.38 -18.91 3.99
C VAL A 111 -0.80 -20.20 3.27
N HIS A 112 -0.27 -21.34 3.70
CA HIS A 112 -0.59 -22.65 3.11
C HIS A 112 -1.94 -23.24 3.58
N GLY A 113 -2.62 -22.57 4.52
CA GLY A 113 -3.87 -23.04 5.10
C GLY A 113 -4.25 -22.27 6.36
N TYR A 114 -5.11 -22.87 7.17
CA TYR A 114 -5.59 -22.30 8.43
C TYR A 114 -4.46 -21.90 9.38
N VAL A 115 -4.61 -20.73 10.02
CA VAL A 115 -3.66 -20.21 11.00
C VAL A 115 -4.28 -20.19 12.40
N GLU A 116 -3.60 -20.79 13.36
CA GLU A 116 -4.06 -20.83 14.75
C GLU A 116 -4.02 -19.44 15.40
N ALA A 117 -5.19 -18.87 15.70
CA ALA A 117 -5.28 -17.51 16.19
C ALA A 117 -4.79 -17.32 17.62
N GLN A 118 -4.98 -18.32 18.49
CA GLN A 118 -4.58 -18.20 19.88
C GLN A 118 -4.65 -19.54 20.60
N PRO A 119 -3.63 -19.90 21.40
CA PRO A 119 -3.68 -21.13 22.16
C PRO A 119 -4.72 -21.04 23.28
N GLU A 120 -5.18 -22.22 23.72
CA GLU A 120 -5.88 -22.35 25.00
C GLU A 120 -5.00 -21.82 26.13
N ARG A 121 -5.63 -21.12 27.08
CA ARG A 121 -4.93 -20.42 28.13
C ARG A 121 -5.29 -21.01 29.49
N ALA A 122 -4.29 -21.47 30.23
CA ALA A 122 -4.47 -22.02 31.57
C ALA A 122 -5.00 -20.97 32.55
N GLU A 123 -5.82 -21.42 33.50
CA GLU A 123 -6.31 -20.57 34.60
C GLU A 123 -5.13 -20.07 35.47
N GLY A 124 -5.21 -18.82 35.93
CA GLY A 124 -4.24 -18.21 36.84
C GLY A 124 -3.02 -17.56 36.19
N LEU A 125 -2.88 -17.60 34.87
CA LEU A 125 -1.84 -16.84 34.16
C LEU A 125 -2.08 -15.32 34.28
N PRO A 126 -1.03 -14.47 34.25
CA PRO A 126 -1.14 -13.00 34.21
C PRO A 126 -2.08 -12.52 33.09
N LYS A 127 -2.51 -11.27 33.06
CA LYS A 127 -3.29 -10.77 31.91
C LYS A 127 -2.39 -10.73 30.67
N GLU A 128 -2.85 -11.33 29.58
CA GLU A 128 -2.18 -11.27 28.27
C GLU A 128 -2.10 -9.82 27.77
N THR A 129 -0.98 -9.49 27.14
CA THR A 129 -0.70 -8.19 26.56
C THR A 129 -0.95 -8.19 25.05
N LYS A 130 -1.12 -6.99 24.48
CA LYS A 130 -1.26 -6.84 23.01
C LYS A 130 0.00 -7.28 22.27
N THR A 131 1.18 -7.02 22.84
CA THR A 131 2.46 -7.50 22.32
C THR A 131 2.50 -9.03 22.23
N GLU A 132 2.13 -9.74 23.29
CA GLU A 132 2.12 -11.22 23.29
C GLU A 132 1.15 -11.77 22.24
N MET A 133 -0.04 -11.16 22.10
CA MET A 133 -1.00 -11.57 21.08
C MET A 133 -0.49 -11.33 19.65
N MET A 134 0.08 -10.15 19.37
CA MET A 134 0.68 -9.84 18.07
C MET A 134 1.88 -10.76 17.75
N GLN A 135 2.69 -11.11 18.76
CA GLN A 135 3.78 -12.06 18.58
C GLN A 135 3.25 -13.46 18.25
N HIS A 136 2.21 -13.93 18.96
CA HIS A 136 1.59 -15.23 18.67
C HIS A 136 1.02 -15.29 17.26
N HIS A 137 0.29 -14.25 16.82
CA HIS A 137 -0.20 -14.15 15.44
C HIS A 137 0.95 -14.20 14.44
N THR A 138 1.99 -13.38 14.67
CA THR A 138 3.17 -13.30 13.81
C THR A 138 3.81 -14.69 13.66
N ASP A 139 4.10 -15.37 14.77
CA ASP A 139 4.74 -16.68 14.75
C ASP A 139 3.87 -17.75 14.08
N SER A 140 2.55 -17.72 14.30
CA SER A 140 1.62 -18.69 13.72
C SER A 140 1.46 -18.52 12.21
N ILE A 141 1.36 -17.28 11.73
CA ILE A 141 1.30 -16.97 10.29
C ILE A 141 2.58 -17.41 9.60
N LEU A 142 3.71 -17.11 10.22
CA LEU A 142 5.03 -17.47 9.73
C LEU A 142 5.24 -19.00 9.71
N GLN A 143 4.72 -19.72 10.70
CA GLN A 143 4.70 -21.19 10.71
C GLN A 143 3.81 -21.77 9.61
N ALA A 144 2.73 -21.08 9.25
CA ALA A 144 1.85 -21.43 8.14
C ALA A 144 2.44 -21.06 6.75
N GLY A 145 3.66 -20.53 6.70
CA GLY A 145 4.38 -20.21 5.46
C GLY A 145 4.07 -18.83 4.86
N GLY A 146 3.24 -18.02 5.54
CA GLY A 146 2.86 -16.69 5.07
C GLY A 146 3.61 -15.55 5.75
N LEU A 147 3.23 -14.32 5.41
CA LEU A 147 3.73 -13.09 6.03
C LEU A 147 2.64 -12.35 6.81
N PRO A 148 2.93 -11.85 8.03
CA PRO A 148 1.97 -11.13 8.85
C PRO A 148 1.85 -9.67 8.45
N ILE A 149 0.62 -9.19 8.35
CA ILE A 149 0.26 -7.78 8.26
C ILE A 149 -0.61 -7.45 9.47
N LEU A 150 -0.14 -6.60 10.39
CA LEU A 150 -0.96 -6.16 11.53
C LEU A 150 -2.11 -5.27 11.03
N ASN A 151 -3.35 -5.69 11.28
CA ASN A 151 -4.52 -4.98 10.79
C ASN A 151 -4.90 -3.81 11.70
N HIS A 152 -5.42 -2.74 11.08
CA HIS A 152 -6.06 -1.56 11.65
C HIS A 152 -5.67 -1.25 13.10
N PRO A 153 -4.42 -0.78 13.37
CA PRO A 153 -3.92 -0.53 14.73
C PRO A 153 -4.74 0.46 15.56
N ASN A 154 -5.67 1.19 14.94
CA ASN A 154 -6.57 2.15 15.59
C ASN A 154 -8.03 1.65 15.68
N PHE A 155 -8.29 0.37 15.42
CA PHE A 155 -9.62 -0.22 15.63
C PHE A 155 -9.89 -0.43 17.12
N VAL A 156 -11.04 0.05 17.60
CA VAL A 156 -11.50 -0.09 18.99
C VAL A 156 -10.42 0.26 20.04
N SER A 157 -9.97 -0.69 20.86
CA SER A 157 -8.92 -0.47 21.85
C SER A 157 -7.51 -0.35 21.25
N GLY A 158 -7.29 -0.77 20.00
CA GLY A 158 -6.12 -0.55 19.13
C GLY A 158 -4.74 -0.95 19.67
N ALA A 159 -3.74 -1.19 18.81
CA ALA A 159 -2.36 -1.38 19.23
C ALA A 159 -1.61 -0.04 19.31
N GLN A 160 -0.95 0.24 20.43
CA GLN A 160 -0.06 1.42 20.54
C GLN A 160 1.31 1.12 19.92
N ALA A 161 2.06 2.17 19.55
CA ALA A 161 3.42 1.98 19.04
C ALA A 161 4.31 1.22 20.03
N SER A 162 4.12 1.42 21.34
CA SER A 162 4.82 0.67 22.39
C SER A 162 4.43 -0.81 22.46
N ASP A 163 3.23 -1.18 22.02
CA ASP A 163 2.80 -2.58 21.93
C ASP A 163 3.44 -3.26 20.71
N ILE A 164 3.56 -2.53 19.59
CA ILE A 164 4.04 -3.03 18.29
C ILE A 164 5.56 -3.12 18.22
N LEU A 165 6.27 -2.14 18.81
CA LEU A 165 7.73 -2.05 18.78
C LEU A 165 8.45 -3.35 19.16
N PRO A 166 8.11 -4.02 20.28
CA PRO A 166 8.78 -5.25 20.70
C PRO A 166 8.40 -6.50 19.92
N VAL A 167 7.41 -6.47 19.02
CA VAL A 167 7.00 -7.66 18.24
C VAL A 167 8.07 -7.95 17.20
N GLU A 168 8.72 -9.11 17.31
CA GLU A 168 9.76 -9.55 16.40
C GLU A 168 9.13 -10.05 15.08
N ARG A 169 9.82 -9.83 13.96
CA ARG A 169 9.45 -10.34 12.62
C ARG A 169 8.10 -9.85 12.07
N LEU A 170 7.42 -8.94 12.77
CA LEU A 170 6.30 -8.17 12.24
C LEU A 170 6.83 -6.97 11.45
N HIS A 171 6.76 -7.08 10.12
CA HIS A 171 7.33 -6.12 9.16
C HIS A 171 6.31 -5.35 8.33
N MET A 172 5.03 -5.65 8.47
CA MET A 172 3.95 -4.94 7.77
C MET A 172 2.80 -4.64 8.71
N PHE A 173 2.14 -3.51 8.49
CA PHE A 173 0.91 -3.14 9.16
C PHE A 173 0.04 -2.27 8.27
N GLU A 174 -1.26 -2.23 8.54
CA GLU A 174 -2.17 -1.30 7.88
C GLU A 174 -1.93 0.12 8.39
N LEU A 175 -1.36 0.94 7.51
CA LEU A 175 -1.21 2.38 7.67
C LEU A 175 -2.56 3.10 7.44
N TYR A 176 -3.36 2.55 6.53
CA TYR A 176 -4.72 2.99 6.26
C TYR A 176 -5.62 1.76 6.10
N ASN A 177 -6.81 1.82 6.70
CA ASN A 177 -7.85 0.82 6.53
C ASN A 177 -9.19 1.55 6.24
N GLY A 178 -9.89 1.13 5.18
CA GLY A 178 -11.12 1.76 4.70
C GLY A 178 -12.38 1.51 5.54
N HIS A 179 -12.28 0.68 6.57
CA HIS A 179 -13.37 0.42 7.50
C HIS A 179 -13.72 1.70 8.29
N PRO A 180 -15.01 2.10 8.34
CA PRO A 180 -15.43 3.41 8.88
C PRO A 180 -15.14 3.58 10.38
N ASP A 181 -15.07 2.49 11.13
CA ASP A 181 -14.77 2.50 12.57
C ASP A 181 -13.26 2.54 12.89
N VAL A 182 -12.39 2.54 11.86
CA VAL A 182 -10.94 2.64 12.08
C VAL A 182 -10.52 4.11 12.12
N HIS A 183 -9.98 4.53 13.25
CA HIS A 183 -9.54 5.90 13.47
C HIS A 183 -8.16 6.19 12.86
N ASN A 184 -8.00 6.01 11.54
CA ASN A 184 -6.72 6.21 10.82
C ASN A 184 -6.03 7.54 11.17
N TRP A 185 -6.83 8.61 11.27
CA TRP A 185 -6.38 9.97 11.54
C TRP A 185 -6.15 10.28 13.04
N GLY A 186 -6.38 9.31 13.90
CA GLY A 186 -6.29 9.44 15.34
C GLY A 186 -7.52 10.08 15.99
N ASN A 187 -7.53 10.06 17.32
CA ASN A 187 -8.51 10.68 18.19
C ASN A 187 -7.88 10.85 19.60
N ASP A 188 -8.69 11.14 20.63
CA ASP A 188 -8.21 11.32 22.00
C ASP A 188 -7.56 10.06 22.62
N GLN A 189 -7.84 8.87 22.08
CA GLN A 189 -7.33 7.59 22.56
C GLN A 189 -6.20 7.02 21.70
N HIS A 190 -6.14 7.41 20.42
CA HIS A 190 -5.22 6.89 19.42
C HIS A 190 -4.46 8.01 18.74
N ALA A 191 -3.14 7.96 18.80
CA ALA A 191 -2.33 8.71 17.83
C ALA A 191 -2.70 8.28 16.41
N ALA A 192 -2.64 9.20 15.44
CA ALA A 192 -2.80 8.88 14.02
C ALA A 192 -1.84 7.74 13.63
N VAL A 193 -2.27 6.83 12.76
CA VAL A 193 -1.47 5.64 12.41
C VAL A 193 -0.14 6.05 11.76
N GLU A 194 -0.12 7.14 10.98
CA GLU A 194 1.11 7.71 10.42
C GLU A 194 2.11 8.17 11.50
N VAL A 195 1.62 8.73 12.62
CA VAL A 195 2.47 9.10 13.76
C VAL A 195 3.02 7.85 14.46
N LYS A 196 2.22 6.78 14.56
CA LYS A 196 2.69 5.48 15.06
C LYS A 196 3.78 4.92 14.14
N TRP A 197 3.59 5.02 12.83
CA TRP A 197 4.57 4.59 11.83
C TRP A 197 5.91 5.29 12.02
N ASP A 198 5.90 6.63 12.07
CA ASP A 198 7.11 7.42 12.24
C ASP A 198 7.81 7.13 13.57
N SER A 199 7.04 6.88 14.63
CA SER A 199 7.59 6.49 15.94
C SER A 199 8.29 5.13 15.89
N LEU A 200 7.69 4.14 15.22
CA LEU A 200 8.27 2.81 15.06
C LEU A 200 9.54 2.84 14.19
N LEU A 201 9.48 3.55 13.06
CA LEU A 201 10.61 3.72 12.16
C LEU A 201 11.77 4.45 12.86
N THR A 202 11.48 5.49 13.63
CA THR A 202 12.51 6.23 14.40
C THR A 202 13.13 5.38 15.50
N ALA A 203 12.36 4.46 16.10
CA ALA A 203 12.86 3.53 17.10
C ALA A 203 13.68 2.36 16.51
N GLY A 204 13.93 2.37 15.19
CA GLY A 204 14.73 1.34 14.51
C GLY A 204 13.92 0.10 14.09
N LYS A 205 12.59 0.10 14.20
CA LYS A 205 11.78 -1.02 13.68
C LYS A 205 11.76 -0.98 12.16
N LEU A 206 11.98 -2.14 11.53
CA LEU A 206 11.66 -2.35 10.12
C LEU A 206 10.17 -2.67 10.02
N ILE A 207 9.37 -1.72 9.54
CA ILE A 207 7.93 -1.91 9.32
C ILE A 207 7.44 -1.06 8.13
N LEU A 208 6.72 -1.70 7.21
CA LEU A 208 6.19 -1.16 5.97
C LEU A 208 4.68 -0.90 6.10
N GLY A 209 4.19 0.17 5.47
CA GLY A 209 2.80 0.61 5.59
C GLY A 209 1.93 0.16 4.42
N ILE A 210 0.86 -0.59 4.71
CA ILE A 210 -0.14 -1.11 3.77
C ILE A 210 -1.41 -0.25 3.81
N SER A 211 -2.14 -0.21 2.70
CA SER A 211 -3.52 0.32 2.66
C SER A 211 -4.46 -0.77 2.18
N SER A 212 -5.59 -0.90 2.85
CA SER A 212 -6.65 -1.86 2.54
C SER A 212 -8.02 -1.23 2.76
N ASP A 213 -9.09 -1.90 2.32
CA ASP A 213 -10.46 -1.43 2.54
C ASP A 213 -11.23 -2.16 3.64
N ASP A 214 -10.83 -3.39 3.99
CA ASP A 214 -11.47 -4.22 5.02
C ASP A 214 -12.99 -4.34 4.78
N ALA A 215 -13.32 -4.61 3.52
CA ALA A 215 -14.68 -4.58 3.01
C ALA A 215 -15.52 -5.71 3.60
N HIS A 216 -16.75 -5.37 4.01
CA HIS A 216 -17.75 -6.31 4.51
C HIS A 216 -19.09 -6.21 3.78
N GLN A 217 -19.34 -5.09 3.08
CA GLN A 217 -20.63 -4.78 2.47
C GLN A 217 -20.45 -4.57 0.97
N PHE A 218 -21.05 -5.42 0.14
CA PHE A 218 -21.03 -5.33 -1.34
C PHE A 218 -22.43 -5.15 -1.93
N GLN A 219 -23.50 -5.29 -1.14
CA GLN A 219 -24.86 -5.15 -1.64
C GLN A 219 -25.39 -3.71 -1.53
N THR A 220 -25.07 -3.00 -0.45
CA THR A 220 -25.52 -1.62 -0.21
C THR A 220 -24.42 -0.81 0.44
N TRP A 221 -24.13 0.36 -0.15
CA TRP A 221 -23.01 1.20 0.26
C TRP A 221 -23.48 2.56 0.74
N THR A 222 -22.99 2.97 1.91
CA THR A 222 -23.13 4.30 2.48
C THR A 222 -21.77 4.82 2.93
N GLU A 223 -21.69 6.07 3.38
CA GLU A 223 -20.45 6.61 3.94
C GLU A 223 -19.99 5.84 5.19
N THR A 224 -20.93 5.29 5.96
CA THR A 224 -20.67 4.64 7.26
C THR A 224 -20.64 3.11 7.22
N THR A 225 -20.72 2.49 6.05
CA THR A 225 -20.55 1.04 5.89
C THR A 225 -19.13 0.68 5.50
N SER A 226 -18.69 -0.55 5.77
CA SER A 226 -17.38 -1.04 5.33
C SER A 226 -17.42 -1.45 3.85
N ASN A 227 -17.25 -0.45 2.98
CA ASN A 227 -17.33 -0.60 1.53
C ASN A 227 -15.99 -1.04 0.94
N PRO A 228 -16.00 -1.76 -0.18
CA PRO A 228 -14.79 -2.02 -0.94
C PRO A 228 -14.31 -0.78 -1.70
N GLY A 229 -13.03 -0.79 -2.10
CA GLY A 229 -12.42 0.23 -2.94
C GLY A 229 -12.00 1.50 -2.20
N ARG A 230 -11.77 1.44 -0.89
CA ARG A 230 -11.37 2.60 -0.07
C ARG A 230 -9.87 2.71 0.17
N GLY A 231 -9.16 1.60 0.17
CA GLY A 231 -7.71 1.55 0.31
C GLY A 231 -7.15 0.35 -0.45
N TRP A 232 -5.96 0.51 -1.03
CA TRP A 232 -5.28 -0.55 -1.76
C TRP A 232 -3.78 -0.27 -1.85
N VAL A 233 -3.04 -1.29 -2.30
CA VAL A 233 -1.62 -1.18 -2.64
C VAL A 233 -1.43 -1.25 -4.16
N MET A 234 -0.34 -0.65 -4.62
CA MET A 234 0.12 -0.73 -6.01
C MET A 234 1.52 -1.32 -5.95
N VAL A 235 1.68 -2.55 -6.44
CA VAL A 235 2.86 -3.40 -6.25
C VAL A 235 3.64 -3.52 -7.55
N ASP A 236 4.95 -3.34 -7.48
CA ASP A 236 5.88 -3.63 -8.56
C ASP A 236 6.60 -4.95 -8.26
N SER A 237 6.32 -5.96 -9.08
CA SER A 237 6.88 -7.32 -8.97
C SER A 237 7.58 -7.72 -10.27
N ASP A 238 8.18 -6.74 -10.96
CA ASP A 238 8.91 -6.95 -12.22
C ASP A 238 8.06 -7.64 -13.31
N GLY A 239 6.74 -7.44 -13.25
CA GLY A 239 5.77 -8.01 -14.19
C GLY A 239 5.30 -9.44 -13.87
N ASP A 240 5.75 -10.06 -12.77
CA ASP A 240 5.30 -11.39 -12.34
C ASP A 240 4.07 -11.30 -11.43
N LEU A 241 2.89 -11.67 -11.96
CA LEU A 241 1.65 -11.75 -11.20
C LEU A 241 1.43 -13.16 -10.64
N SER A 242 2.27 -13.57 -9.71
CA SER A 242 2.10 -14.76 -8.88
C SER A 242 1.99 -14.38 -7.41
N ALA A 243 1.38 -15.26 -6.59
CA ALA A 243 1.23 -15.01 -5.15
C ALA A 243 2.59 -14.79 -4.48
N ASP A 244 3.60 -15.59 -4.84
CA ASP A 244 4.96 -15.46 -4.33
C ASP A 244 5.63 -14.16 -4.78
N ALA A 245 5.53 -13.79 -6.05
CA ALA A 245 6.14 -12.56 -6.56
C ALA A 245 5.53 -11.30 -5.92
N ILE A 246 4.21 -11.24 -5.80
CA ILE A 246 3.52 -10.15 -5.10
C ILE A 246 3.91 -10.09 -3.62
N THR A 247 3.93 -11.24 -2.95
CA THR A 247 4.32 -11.34 -1.54
C THR A 247 5.76 -10.89 -1.32
N GLN A 248 6.68 -11.29 -2.19
CA GLN A 248 8.09 -10.87 -2.12
C GLN A 248 8.27 -9.38 -2.41
N ALA A 249 7.55 -8.83 -3.40
CA ALA A 249 7.57 -7.40 -3.70
C ALA A 249 7.06 -6.56 -2.51
N LEU A 250 5.97 -6.99 -1.87
CA LEU A 250 5.47 -6.36 -0.64
C LEU A 250 6.49 -6.46 0.49
N ALA A 251 7.11 -7.63 0.71
CA ALA A 251 8.13 -7.83 1.73
C ALA A 251 9.37 -6.94 1.54
N LYS A 252 9.72 -6.63 0.28
CA LYS A 252 10.84 -5.75 -0.10
C LYS A 252 10.49 -4.27 -0.11
N GLY A 253 9.21 -3.92 0.07
CA GLY A 253 8.75 -2.54 -0.02
C GLY A 253 8.63 -2.00 -1.45
N HIS A 254 8.57 -2.86 -2.46
CA HIS A 254 8.38 -2.50 -3.86
C HIS A 254 6.90 -2.20 -4.15
N PHE A 255 6.33 -1.26 -3.40
CA PHE A 255 4.94 -0.85 -3.55
C PHE A 255 4.71 0.55 -2.98
N TYR A 256 3.54 1.12 -3.28
CA TYR A 256 3.00 2.22 -2.50
C TYR A 256 1.59 1.91 -2.03
N ALA A 257 1.23 2.42 -0.85
CA ALA A 257 -0.10 2.34 -0.28
C ALA A 257 -0.90 3.57 -0.69
N THR A 258 -2.21 3.45 -0.92
CA THR A 258 -3.04 4.58 -1.33
C THR A 258 -4.49 4.44 -0.89
N ASN A 259 -5.16 5.57 -0.71
CA ASN A 259 -6.61 5.67 -0.61
C ASN A 259 -7.20 6.55 -1.74
N GLY A 260 -6.51 6.65 -2.89
CA GLY A 260 -7.03 7.32 -4.08
C GLY A 260 -6.00 8.11 -4.90
N VAL A 261 -4.84 8.44 -4.35
CA VAL A 261 -3.77 9.11 -5.10
C VAL A 261 -2.94 8.07 -5.86
N MET A 262 -2.69 8.33 -7.14
CA MET A 262 -1.99 7.42 -8.04
C MET A 262 -0.61 7.97 -8.40
N LEU A 263 0.39 7.10 -8.41
CA LEU A 263 1.77 7.42 -8.78
C LEU A 263 2.11 6.61 -10.03
N SER A 264 2.79 7.24 -10.99
CA SER A 264 3.29 6.53 -12.17
C SER A 264 4.66 5.89 -11.94
N ALA A 265 5.46 6.47 -11.03
CA ALA A 265 6.79 5.96 -10.69
C ALA A 265 7.16 6.29 -9.25
N VAL A 266 7.87 5.36 -8.59
CA VAL A 266 8.52 5.52 -7.31
C VAL A 266 9.90 4.89 -7.43
N THR A 267 10.95 5.69 -7.40
CA THR A 267 12.32 5.24 -7.65
C THR A 267 13.23 5.75 -6.53
N PRO A 268 13.42 4.94 -5.47
CA PRO A 268 14.48 5.21 -4.52
C PRO A 268 15.82 4.81 -5.16
N GLU A 269 16.67 5.80 -5.44
CA GLU A 269 18.06 5.61 -5.83
C GLU A 269 18.98 5.81 -4.61
N ALA A 270 20.27 5.50 -4.77
CA ALA A 270 21.24 5.53 -3.66
C ALA A 270 21.35 6.91 -2.97
N ASP A 271 21.22 8.00 -3.72
CA ASP A 271 21.33 9.38 -3.20
C ASP A 271 20.10 10.25 -3.47
N VAL A 272 19.12 9.75 -4.22
CA VAL A 272 17.92 10.52 -4.58
C VAL A 272 16.65 9.70 -4.48
N TYR A 273 15.64 10.27 -3.84
CA TYR A 273 14.29 9.74 -3.82
C TYR A 273 13.45 10.46 -4.88
N HIS A 274 13.13 9.76 -5.97
CA HIS A 274 12.22 10.22 -7.03
C HIS A 274 10.82 9.61 -6.91
N LEU A 275 9.79 10.41 -7.19
CA LEU A 275 8.44 9.91 -7.44
C LEU A 275 7.69 10.83 -8.41
N THR A 276 6.78 10.25 -9.18
CA THR A 276 5.92 11.00 -10.11
C THR A 276 4.44 10.69 -9.84
N VAL A 277 3.66 11.75 -9.69
CA VAL A 277 2.21 11.68 -9.50
C VAL A 277 1.52 11.50 -10.85
N ASP A 278 0.64 10.50 -10.95
CA ASP A 278 -0.30 10.37 -12.06
C ASP A 278 -1.59 11.12 -11.70
N SER A 279 -1.66 12.38 -12.12
CA SER A 279 -2.81 13.24 -11.82
C SER A 279 -4.08 12.77 -12.55
N ALA A 280 -3.96 12.22 -13.77
CA ALA A 280 -5.11 11.74 -14.53
C ALA A 280 -5.71 10.49 -13.89
N ALA A 281 -4.86 9.51 -13.53
CA ALA A 281 -5.29 8.32 -12.81
C ALA A 281 -5.84 8.65 -11.42
N THR A 282 -5.25 9.63 -10.72
CA THR A 282 -5.80 10.12 -9.44
C THR A 282 -7.21 10.67 -9.63
N ILE A 283 -7.41 11.60 -10.57
CA ILE A 283 -8.73 12.19 -10.80
C ILE A 283 -9.74 11.11 -11.22
N ASN A 284 -9.35 10.13 -12.02
CA ASN A 284 -10.22 9.02 -12.41
C ASN A 284 -10.61 8.15 -11.19
N ALA A 285 -9.65 7.75 -10.35
CA ALA A 285 -9.92 6.96 -9.14
C ALA A 285 -10.91 7.68 -8.21
N LEU A 286 -10.78 9.00 -8.05
CA LEU A 286 -11.62 9.83 -7.19
C LEU A 286 -13.02 10.15 -7.78
N GLN A 287 -13.34 9.68 -8.99
CA GLN A 287 -14.71 9.69 -9.50
C GLN A 287 -15.58 8.65 -8.80
N SER A 288 -14.97 7.61 -8.22
CA SER A 288 -15.68 6.65 -7.40
C SER A 288 -16.24 7.35 -6.16
N PRO A 289 -17.56 7.30 -5.91
CA PRO A 289 -18.16 7.88 -4.71
C PRO A 289 -17.82 7.09 -3.43
N TYR A 290 -17.12 5.96 -3.56
CA TYR A 290 -16.79 5.07 -2.43
C TYR A 290 -15.40 5.34 -1.87
N VAL A 291 -14.52 5.99 -2.65
CA VAL A 291 -13.20 6.41 -2.20
C VAL A 291 -13.38 7.61 -1.26
N THR A 292 -13.01 7.45 0.01
CA THR A 292 -13.21 8.46 1.05
C THR A 292 -11.88 9.04 1.52
N GLY A 293 -11.84 10.37 1.60
CA GLY A 293 -10.68 11.10 2.06
C GLY A 293 -10.80 11.53 3.52
N LYS A 294 -9.71 12.09 4.05
CA LYS A 294 -9.71 12.79 5.32
C LYS A 294 -10.48 14.11 5.16
N GLN A 295 -11.52 14.29 5.97
CA GLN A 295 -12.30 15.52 6.00
C GLN A 295 -11.60 16.58 6.84
N GLU A 296 -11.49 17.80 6.32
CA GLU A 296 -10.78 18.92 6.97
C GLU A 296 -11.59 20.23 6.80
N THR A 297 -11.57 21.09 7.82
CA THR A 297 -12.25 22.41 7.76
C THR A 297 -11.42 23.47 7.07
N THR A 298 -10.11 23.26 6.98
CA THR A 298 -9.14 24.15 6.31
C THR A 298 -8.21 23.30 5.47
N GLY A 299 -7.87 23.77 4.27
CA GLY A 299 -6.97 23.05 3.38
C GLY A 299 -6.55 23.92 2.20
N GLU A 300 -5.55 23.43 1.47
CA GLU A 300 -5.12 23.97 0.19
C GLU A 300 -5.39 22.93 -0.88
N GLU A 301 -6.15 23.31 -1.91
CA GLU A 301 -6.50 22.41 -3.01
C GLU A 301 -5.28 22.00 -3.84
N GLY A 302 -5.38 20.83 -4.46
CA GLY A 302 -4.38 20.30 -5.37
C GLY A 302 -3.37 19.37 -4.69
N PHE A 303 -2.29 19.11 -5.42
CA PHE A 303 -1.28 18.14 -5.03
C PHE A 303 -0.21 18.73 -4.12
N SER A 304 0.27 17.92 -3.19
CA SER A 304 1.46 18.19 -2.38
C SER A 304 2.25 16.89 -2.18
N ILE A 305 3.55 16.95 -2.40
CA ILE A 305 4.50 15.87 -2.11
C ILE A 305 5.32 16.31 -0.89
N THR A 306 5.38 15.48 0.14
CA THR A 306 6.13 15.75 1.36
C THR A 306 7.12 14.61 1.62
N PHE A 307 8.40 14.94 1.71
CA PHE A 307 9.45 14.04 2.17
C PHE A 307 9.64 14.17 3.68
N ILE A 308 9.73 13.05 4.37
CA ILE A 308 9.60 12.92 5.82
C ILE A 308 10.72 12.04 6.34
N GLY A 309 11.40 12.47 7.41
CA GLY A 309 12.42 11.70 8.12
C GLY A 309 12.02 11.41 9.57
N GLU A 310 13.01 11.10 10.41
CA GLU A 310 12.82 10.73 11.82
C GLU A 310 11.83 11.63 12.58
N ASN A 311 11.03 11.00 13.43
CA ASN A 311 9.94 11.59 14.22
C ASN A 311 8.88 12.30 13.36
N GLY A 312 8.72 11.92 12.08
CA GLY A 312 7.79 12.57 11.18
C GLY A 312 8.22 13.97 10.75
N ARG A 313 9.51 14.30 10.86
CA ARG A 313 10.03 15.63 10.49
C ARG A 313 9.90 15.83 8.99
N VAL A 314 9.18 16.87 8.59
CA VAL A 314 9.14 17.33 7.19
C VAL A 314 10.53 17.82 6.77
N LEU A 315 11.08 17.18 5.74
CA LEU A 315 12.37 17.52 5.13
C LEU A 315 12.18 18.48 3.96
N GLN A 316 11.19 18.20 3.12
CA GLN A 316 10.85 19.01 1.95
C GLN A 316 9.37 18.86 1.59
N THR A 317 8.76 19.94 1.11
CA THR A 317 7.41 19.93 0.53
C THR A 317 7.44 20.58 -0.85
N SER A 318 6.69 20.02 -1.80
CA SER A 318 6.56 20.53 -3.16
C SER A 318 5.11 20.38 -3.64
N SER A 319 4.59 21.38 -4.37
CA SER A 319 3.30 21.29 -5.06
C SER A 319 3.39 20.78 -6.50
N ARG A 320 4.60 20.40 -6.94
CA ARG A 320 4.83 19.81 -8.27
C ARG A 320 4.34 18.36 -8.30
N LEU A 321 4.08 17.87 -9.51
CA LEU A 321 3.74 16.45 -9.73
C LEU A 321 4.98 15.55 -9.78
N LEU A 322 6.16 16.13 -9.99
CA LEU A 322 7.45 15.46 -9.85
C LEU A 322 8.06 15.80 -8.48
N GLY A 323 8.31 14.77 -7.68
CA GLY A 323 9.02 14.85 -6.42
C GLY A 323 10.46 14.38 -6.59
N GLU A 324 11.39 15.18 -6.09
CA GLU A 324 12.81 14.82 -5.97
C GLU A 324 13.29 15.25 -4.59
N TYR A 325 13.90 14.32 -3.86
CA TYR A 325 14.63 14.63 -2.63
C TYR A 325 16.02 14.04 -2.68
N ARG A 326 17.04 14.89 -2.67
CA ARG A 326 18.45 14.48 -2.65
C ARG A 326 18.95 14.38 -1.22
N LEU A 327 19.45 13.19 -0.87
CA LEU A 327 20.10 12.97 0.42
C LEU A 327 21.31 13.89 0.54
N ASN A 328 21.49 14.50 1.71
CA ASN A 328 22.63 15.39 1.98
C ASN A 328 23.55 14.85 3.09
N GLY A 329 23.26 13.66 3.61
CA GLY A 329 24.05 12.95 4.63
C GLY A 329 23.75 13.41 6.06
N THR A 330 22.75 14.27 6.28
CA THR A 330 22.28 14.64 7.62
C THR A 330 21.06 13.82 8.05
N GLU A 331 20.41 13.16 7.11
CA GLU A 331 19.33 12.21 7.35
C GLU A 331 19.85 10.98 8.11
N LYS A 332 19.00 10.43 8.97
CA LYS A 332 19.27 9.22 9.73
C LYS A 332 18.04 8.33 9.70
N GLY A 333 18.24 7.04 9.85
CA GLY A 333 17.16 6.07 9.97
C GLY A 333 16.41 5.82 8.66
N TYR A 334 15.60 6.77 8.22
CA TYR A 334 14.77 6.65 7.02
C TYR A 334 14.41 8.00 6.38
N VAL A 335 14.05 7.94 5.09
CA VAL A 335 13.28 8.97 4.39
C VAL A 335 12.10 8.29 3.70
N ARG A 336 10.89 8.81 3.88
CA ARG A 336 9.69 8.37 3.15
C ARG A 336 9.00 9.54 2.50
N ALA A 337 8.13 9.28 1.53
CA ALA A 337 7.31 10.30 0.91
C ALA A 337 5.82 10.05 1.16
N LYS A 338 5.07 11.15 1.27
CA LYS A 338 3.62 11.16 1.24
C LYS A 338 3.17 12.14 0.17
N VAL A 339 2.26 11.70 -0.69
CA VAL A 339 1.55 12.55 -1.63
C VAL A 339 0.15 12.79 -1.11
N ARG A 340 -0.32 14.03 -1.15
CA ARG A 340 -1.69 14.44 -0.84
C ARG A 340 -2.32 15.04 -2.09
N TYR A 341 -3.56 14.70 -2.37
CA TYR A 341 -4.45 15.49 -3.22
C TYR A 341 -5.62 15.99 -2.39
N THR A 342 -5.90 17.29 -2.43
CA THR A 342 -7.03 17.89 -1.71
C THR A 342 -8.01 18.51 -2.68
N ARG A 343 -9.30 18.20 -2.50
CA ARG A 343 -10.41 18.87 -3.19
C ARG A 343 -11.24 19.69 -2.21
N LYS A 344 -11.83 20.78 -2.69
CA LYS A 344 -12.86 21.50 -1.94
C LYS A 344 -14.22 20.80 -2.09
N ARG A 345 -14.97 20.74 -1.00
CA ARG A 345 -16.34 20.21 -0.94
C ARG A 345 -17.37 21.32 -1.11
N ASP A 346 -18.57 20.95 -1.54
CA ASP A 346 -19.69 21.88 -1.74
C ASP A 346 -20.11 22.62 -0.46
N ASP A 347 -19.91 22.00 0.70
CA ASP A 347 -20.19 22.58 2.01
C ASP A 347 -19.08 23.55 2.50
N GLY A 348 -18.07 23.80 1.66
CA GLY A 348 -16.94 24.67 1.98
C GLY A 348 -15.81 24.00 2.75
N GLY A 349 -15.97 22.72 3.14
CA GLY A 349 -14.90 21.90 3.70
C GLY A 349 -13.89 21.43 2.64
N TYR A 350 -12.91 20.67 3.08
CA TYR A 350 -11.88 20.06 2.25
C TYR A 350 -11.83 18.56 2.49
N GLU A 351 -11.44 17.83 1.46
CA GLU A 351 -11.23 16.39 1.54
C GLU A 351 -9.88 16.03 0.93
N SER A 352 -9.05 15.32 1.70
CA SER A 352 -7.69 14.96 1.35
C SER A 352 -7.52 13.45 1.15
N PHE A 353 -6.91 13.08 0.04
CA PHE A 353 -6.54 11.71 -0.33
C PHE A 353 -5.02 11.59 -0.39
N PHE A 354 -4.51 10.37 -0.27
CA PHE A 354 -3.10 10.14 -0.04
C PHE A 354 -2.55 8.94 -0.80
N ALA A 355 -1.26 9.03 -1.09
CA ALA A 355 -0.39 7.90 -1.39
C ALA A 355 0.81 7.96 -0.45
N TRP A 356 1.22 6.82 0.07
CA TRP A 356 2.37 6.66 0.95
C TRP A 356 3.36 5.72 0.31
N THR A 357 4.58 6.20 0.10
CA THR A 357 5.67 5.35 -0.38
C THR A 357 6.32 4.65 0.81
N GLN A 358 6.96 3.52 0.56
CA GLN A 358 7.72 2.83 1.61
C GLN A 358 9.00 3.63 1.99
N PRO A 359 9.52 3.43 3.21
CA PRO A 359 10.71 4.16 3.65
C PRO A 359 11.95 3.69 2.89
N LEU A 360 12.71 4.64 2.36
CA LEU A 360 14.11 4.44 2.03
C LEU A 360 14.89 4.40 3.35
N PHE A 361 15.35 3.21 3.74
CA PHE A 361 16.16 3.03 4.94
C PHE A 361 17.60 3.47 4.70
N LEU A 362 18.18 4.17 5.68
CA LEU A 362 19.53 4.76 5.60
C LEU A 362 20.51 4.11 6.60
N ASP A 363 20.13 2.94 7.10
CA ASP A 363 20.83 2.16 8.12
C ASP A 363 20.74 0.66 7.79
N GLU A 364 21.08 -0.22 8.73
CA GLU A 364 21.16 -1.67 8.54
C GLU A 364 19.87 -2.31 7.98
N ARG A 365 18.72 -1.65 8.16
CA ARG A 365 17.42 -2.12 7.65
C ARG A 365 17.35 -2.19 6.14
N ALA A 366 18.14 -1.38 5.42
CA ALA A 366 18.23 -1.45 3.97
C ALA A 366 18.68 -2.84 3.51
N HIS A 367 19.68 -3.42 4.18
CA HIS A 367 20.20 -4.74 3.86
C HIS A 367 19.21 -5.86 4.18
N LEU A 368 18.39 -5.71 5.24
CA LEU A 368 17.37 -6.69 5.62
C LEU A 368 16.28 -6.84 4.53
N LEU A 369 15.93 -5.75 3.83
CA LEU A 369 14.99 -5.79 2.71
C LEU A 369 15.60 -6.46 1.47
N GLU A 370 16.85 -6.12 1.15
CA GLU A 370 17.54 -6.66 -0.04
C GLU A 370 17.89 -8.15 0.09
N GLY A 371 18.27 -8.59 1.29
CA GLY A 371 18.77 -9.93 1.56
C GLY A 371 17.71 -11.04 1.62
N ASN A 372 16.46 -10.75 1.25
CA ASN A 372 15.30 -11.64 1.44
C ASN A 372 15.10 -12.14 2.88
N GLU A 373 15.78 -11.60 3.90
CA GLU A 373 15.76 -12.17 5.26
C GLU A 373 14.36 -12.15 5.90
N ILE A 374 13.51 -11.21 5.46
CA ILE A 374 12.09 -11.11 5.84
C ILE A 374 11.28 -12.32 5.32
N TRP A 375 11.69 -12.91 4.20
CA TRP A 375 11.01 -14.00 3.50
C TRP A 375 11.69 -15.37 3.72
N GLU A 376 13.02 -15.45 3.55
CA GLU A 376 13.79 -16.69 3.53
C GLU A 376 13.88 -17.41 4.87
N ALA A 377 13.60 -16.74 5.99
CA ALA A 377 13.51 -17.38 7.29
C ALA A 377 12.43 -18.50 7.37
N HIS A 378 11.63 -18.67 6.31
CA HIS A 378 10.56 -19.67 6.18
C HIS A 378 10.79 -20.73 5.09
N ALA A 379 11.76 -20.54 4.20
CA ALA A 379 11.97 -21.44 3.05
C ALA A 379 12.59 -22.81 3.43
N HIS A 380 12.95 -23.03 4.71
CA HIS A 380 13.72 -24.20 5.13
C HIS A 380 13.21 -24.86 6.42
N THR A 381 11.97 -25.34 6.41
CA THR A 381 11.58 -26.48 7.26
C THR A 381 10.57 -27.35 6.51
N HIS A 382 11.08 -28.30 5.73
CA HIS A 382 10.32 -29.45 5.21
C HIS A 382 10.38 -30.62 6.17
#